data_AF-A0AB36R2E1-F1
#
_entry.id   AF-A0AB36R2E1-F1
#
_cell.length_a   1.000
_cell.length_b   1.000
_cell.length_c   1.000
_cell.angle_alpha   90.00
_cell.angle_beta   90.00
_cell.angle_gamma   90.00
#
_symmetry.space_group_name_H-M   'P 1'
#
loop_
_entity.id
_entity.type
_entity.pdbx_description
1 polymer ?
#
loop_
_entity_poly.entity_id
_entity_poly.type
_entity_poly.pdbx_seq_one_letter_code
_entity_poly.pdbx_strand_id
1 'polypeptide(L)'
;MHILDRLEALIEAHDCRAAIEEARALLLQFEQGPDALTHAIDDFLLDLMTLSFIVECYGRGFELLARTLARRRLAKVRLLSGGVDTVRQK
;
A
#
# COMPACT_ATOMS: atom_id res chain seq x y z
N MET A 1 3.63 13.91 -1.69
CA MET A 1 2.19 13.61 -1.85
C MET A 1 1.90 12.69 -3.04
N HIS A 2 2.50 12.91 -4.23
CA HIS A 2 2.28 12.09 -5.44
C HIS A 2 2.38 10.55 -5.31
N ILE A 3 3.29 10.03 -4.47
CA ILE A 3 3.49 8.56 -4.35
C ILE A 3 2.28 7.89 -3.68
N LEU A 4 1.77 8.48 -2.60
CA LEU A 4 0.67 7.91 -1.82
C LEU A 4 -0.66 7.98 -2.57
N ASP A 5 -0.84 8.98 -3.43
CA ASP A 5 -1.98 9.08 -4.34
C ASP A 5 -1.90 8.03 -5.45
N ARG A 6 -0.69 7.79 -5.96
CA ARG A 6 -0.43 6.73 -6.96
C ARG A 6 -0.67 5.34 -6.38
N LEU A 7 -0.24 5.08 -5.14
CA LEU A 7 -0.53 3.83 -4.44
C LEU A 7 -2.04 3.61 -4.24
N GLU A 8 -2.82 4.67 -4.02
CA GLU A 8 -4.28 4.54 -3.93
C GLU A 8 -4.91 4.19 -5.28
N ALA A 9 -4.41 4.77 -6.37
CA ALA A 9 -4.87 4.39 -7.72
C ALA A 9 -4.57 2.92 -8.06
N LEU A 10 -3.45 2.37 -7.58
CA LEU A 10 -3.07 0.97 -7.80
C LEU A 10 -3.99 -0.03 -7.10
N ILE A 11 -4.71 0.37 -6.04
CA ILE A 11 -5.73 -0.46 -5.38
C ILE A 11 -6.94 -0.70 -6.30
N GLU A 12 -7.23 0.24 -7.19
CA GLU A 12 -8.34 0.15 -8.15
C GLU A 12 -7.93 -0.51 -9.48
N ALA A 13 -6.64 -0.81 -9.66
CA ALA A 13 -6.13 -1.35 -10.90
C ALA A 13 -6.72 -2.73 -11.21
N HIS A 14 -7.08 -2.95 -12.48
CA HIS A 14 -7.57 -4.24 -12.95
C HIS A 14 -6.44 -5.26 -13.16
N ASP A 15 -5.24 -4.79 -13.50
CA ASP A 15 -4.04 -5.63 -13.58
C ASP A 15 -3.35 -5.63 -12.21
N CYS A 16 -3.76 -6.58 -11.37
CA CYS A 16 -3.25 -6.69 -10.01
C CYS A 16 -1.75 -7.03 -9.98
N ARG A 17 -1.25 -7.80 -10.94
CA ARG A 17 0.17 -8.15 -11.02
C ARG A 17 1.02 -6.91 -11.32
N ALA A 18 0.66 -6.15 -12.34
CA ALA A 18 1.35 -4.90 -12.65
C ALA A 18 1.27 -3.91 -11.48
N ALA A 19 0.12 -3.85 -10.81
CA ALA A 19 -0.09 -2.98 -9.66
C ALA A 19 0.83 -3.30 -8.46
N ILE A 20 1.06 -4.59 -8.18
CA ILE A 20 1.97 -5.01 -7.10
C ILE A 20 3.41 -4.62 -7.42
N GLU A 21 3.89 -4.88 -8.63
CA GLU A 21 5.27 -4.54 -9.03
C GLU A 21 5.50 -3.02 -8.97
N GLU A 22 4.55 -2.24 -9.46
CA GLU A 22 4.61 -0.78 -9.39
C GLU A 22 4.57 -0.28 -7.94
N ALA A 23 3.70 -0.85 -7.10
CA ALA A 23 3.63 -0.50 -5.68
C ALA A 23 4.96 -0.78 -4.98
N ARG A 24 5.59 -1.93 -5.23
CA ARG A 24 6.93 -2.25 -4.70
C ARG A 24 7.95 -1.21 -5.12
N ALA A 25 8.04 -0.90 -6.41
CA ALA A 25 8.99 0.08 -6.93
C ALA A 25 8.80 1.48 -6.32
N LEU A 26 7.55 1.90 -6.11
CA LEU A 26 7.24 3.16 -5.44
C LEU A 26 7.65 3.15 -3.96
N LEU A 27 7.47 2.02 -3.28
CA LEU A 27 7.72 1.87 -1.84
C LEU A 27 9.20 1.71 -1.49
N LEU A 28 10.06 1.32 -2.44
CA LEU A 28 11.52 1.32 -2.28
C LEU A 28 12.06 2.67 -1.75
N GLN A 29 11.38 3.77 -2.10
CA GLN A 29 11.74 5.12 -1.66
C GLN A 29 11.62 5.33 -0.13
N PHE A 30 10.91 4.43 0.56
CA PHE A 30 10.71 4.47 2.02
C PHE A 30 11.58 3.44 2.77
N GLU A 31 12.46 2.67 2.11
CA GLU A 31 13.29 1.62 2.74
C GLU A 31 14.24 2.12 3.83
N GLN A 32 14.58 3.41 3.83
CA GLN A 32 15.42 4.04 4.85
C GLN A 32 14.59 4.67 6.00
N GLY A 33 13.30 4.37 6.05
CA GLY A 33 12.39 4.86 7.07
C GLY A 33 12.51 4.13 8.42
N PRO A 34 11.80 4.60 9.45
CA PRO A 34 11.72 3.90 10.73
C PRO A 34 11.14 2.49 10.58
N ASP A 35 11.53 1.54 11.44
CA ASP A 35 11.02 0.15 11.42
C ASP A 35 9.49 0.08 11.38
N ALA A 36 8.81 0.99 12.10
CA ALA A 36 7.36 1.06 12.11
C ALA A 36 6.78 1.36 10.71
N LEU A 37 7.45 2.20 9.91
CA LEU A 37 7.07 2.49 8.54
C LEU A 37 7.33 1.28 7.63
N THR A 38 8.48 0.62 7.77
CA THR A 38 8.81 -0.61 7.02
C THR A 38 7.76 -1.70 7.26
N HIS A 39 7.39 -1.95 8.52
CA HIS A 39 6.32 -2.91 8.84
C HIS A 39 4.96 -2.50 8.30
N ALA A 40 4.63 -1.20 8.28
CA ALA A 40 3.39 -0.73 7.69
C ALA A 40 3.35 -0.90 6.15
N ILE A 41 4.51 -0.80 5.51
CA ILE A 41 4.69 -1.07 4.07
C ILE A 41 4.50 -2.54 3.78
N ASP A 42 5.10 -3.43 4.57
CA ASP A 42 4.92 -4.88 4.44
C ASP A 42 3.46 -5.28 4.62
N ASP A 43 2.78 -4.75 5.65
CA ASP A 43 1.35 -4.96 5.88
C ASP A 43 0.52 -4.53 4.66
N PHE A 44 0.84 -3.38 4.06
CA PHE A 44 0.15 -2.88 2.87
C PHE A 44 0.35 -3.77 1.65
N LEU A 45 1.59 -4.20 1.39
CA LEU A 45 1.90 -5.10 0.28
C LEU A 45 1.21 -6.45 0.44
N LEU A 46 1.11 -6.98 1.66
CA LEU A 46 0.40 -8.23 1.94
C LEU A 46 -1.10 -8.10 1.60
N ASP A 47 -1.75 -7.01 2.00
CA ASP A 47 -3.16 -6.78 1.70
C ASP A 47 -3.40 -6.54 0.20
N LEU A 48 -2.45 -5.91 -0.51
CA LEU A 48 -2.49 -5.74 -1.97
C LEU A 48 -2.34 -7.09 -2.70
N MET A 49 -1.44 -7.96 -2.25
CA MET A 49 -1.31 -9.32 -2.77
C MET A 49 -2.56 -10.16 -2.48
N THR A 50 -3.15 -9.98 -1.31
CA THR A 50 -4.42 -10.64 -0.95
C THR A 50 -5.56 -10.20 -1.86
N LEU A 51 -5.62 -8.91 -2.23
CA LEU A 51 -6.55 -8.42 -3.24
C LEU A 51 -6.36 -9.12 -4.59
N SER A 52 -5.12 -9.23 -5.08
CA SER A 52 -4.80 -9.96 -6.32
C SER A 52 -5.30 -11.41 -6.25
N PHE A 53 -4.97 -12.10 -5.16
CA PHE A 53 -5.39 -13.49 -4.94
C PHE A 53 -6.92 -13.63 -4.94
N ILE A 54 -7.64 -12.73 -4.27
CA ILE A 54 -9.10 -12.75 -4.22
C ILE A 54 -9.71 -12.55 -5.60
N VAL A 55 -9.23 -11.56 -6.35
CA VAL A 55 -9.72 -11.26 -7.71
C VAL A 55 -9.45 -12.44 -8.65
N GLU A 56 -8.26 -13.04 -8.58
CA GLU A 56 -7.86 -14.17 -9.40
C GLU A 56 -8.62 -15.46 -9.08
N CYS A 57 -8.82 -15.78 -7.79
CA CYS A 57 -9.39 -17.06 -7.37
C CYS A 57 -10.92 -17.05 -7.20
N TYR A 58 -11.51 -15.91 -6.85
CA TYR A 58 -12.93 -15.83 -6.46
C TYR A 58 -13.73 -14.80 -7.27
N GLY A 59 -13.07 -14.07 -8.17
CA GLY A 59 -13.70 -13.03 -8.99
C GLY A 59 -14.13 -11.80 -8.20
N ARG A 60 -14.84 -10.89 -8.88
CA ARG A 60 -15.13 -9.52 -8.40
C ARG A 60 -16.14 -9.40 -7.25
N GLY A 61 -16.55 -10.51 -6.62
CA GLY A 61 -17.51 -10.48 -5.51
C GLY A 61 -16.92 -10.03 -4.18
N PHE A 62 -15.62 -10.31 -3.96
CA PHE A 62 -14.94 -10.07 -2.68
C PHE A 62 -13.88 -8.95 -2.74
N GLU A 63 -13.63 -8.40 -3.93
CA GLU A 63 -12.60 -7.38 -4.15
C GLU A 63 -12.84 -6.10 -3.33
N LEU A 64 -14.11 -5.72 -3.07
CA LEU A 64 -14.44 -4.52 -2.32
C LEU A 64 -13.89 -4.55 -0.89
N LEU A 65 -14.01 -5.71 -0.23
CA LEU A 65 -13.51 -5.89 1.14
C LEU A 65 -11.98 -5.88 1.15
N ALA A 66 -11.34 -6.54 0.19
CA ALA A 66 -9.89 -6.55 0.05
C ALA A 66 -9.32 -5.16 -0.27
N ARG A 67 -9.95 -4.39 -1.16
CA ARG A 67 -9.60 -2.97 -1.41
C ARG A 67 -9.75 -2.14 -0.14
N THR A 68 -10.78 -2.39 0.66
CA THR A 68 -10.98 -1.68 1.93
C THR A 68 -9.84 -1.96 2.93
N LEU A 69 -9.35 -3.20 3.00
CA LEU A 69 -8.18 -3.55 3.82
C LEU A 69 -6.92 -2.84 3.32
N ALA A 70 -6.63 -2.93 2.02
CA ALA A 70 -5.48 -2.27 1.41
C ALA A 70 -5.48 -0.74 1.65
N ARG A 71 -6.65 -0.07 1.51
CA ARG A 71 -6.78 1.38 1.81
C ARG A 71 -6.52 1.70 3.28
N ARG A 72 -6.98 0.86 4.22
CA ARG A 72 -6.69 1.03 5.65
C ARG A 72 -5.20 0.91 5.95
N ARG A 73 -4.49 -0.04 5.32
CA ARG A 73 -3.03 -0.14 5.46
C ARG A 73 -2.30 1.02 4.81
N LEU A 74 -2.75 1.48 3.65
CA LEU A 74 -2.20 2.67 3.01
C LEU A 74 -2.35 3.90 3.89
N ALA A 75 -3.49 4.08 4.59
CA ALA A 75 -3.66 5.17 5.55
C ALA A 75 -2.63 5.11 6.70
N LYS A 76 -2.28 3.91 7.18
CA LYS A 76 -1.21 3.72 8.17
C LYS A 76 0.16 4.13 7.60
N VAL A 77 0.47 3.74 6.36
CA VAL A 77 1.69 4.17 5.65
C VAL A 77 1.74 5.69 5.52
N ARG A 78 0.62 6.35 5.17
CA ARG A 78 0.51 7.83 5.10
C ARG A 78 0.85 8.49 6.43
N LEU A 79 0.29 8.00 7.53
CA LEU A 79 0.55 8.54 8.86
C LEU A 79 2.02 8.42 9.26
N LEU A 80 2.62 7.25 9.02
CA LEU A 80 4.00 6.97 9.42
C LEU A 80 5.04 7.59 8.51
N SER A 81 4.72 7.83 7.23
CA SER A 81 5.61 8.54 6.30
C SER A 81 5.57 10.06 6.48
N GLY A 82 4.42 10.64 6.82
CA GLY A 82 4.30 12.08 7.13
C GLY A 82 4.76 12.46 8.54
N GLY A 83 4.73 11.53 9.51
CA GLY A 83 5.24 11.75 10.87
C GLY A 83 6.76 11.92 10.95
N VAL A 84 7.51 11.49 9.92
CA VAL A 84 8.98 11.61 9.86
C VAL A 84 9.42 13.08 9.76
N ASP A 85 8.61 13.95 9.15
CA ASP A 85 8.92 15.38 9.01
C ASP A 85 8.81 16.14 10.35
N THR A 86 7.91 15.72 11.25
CA THR A 86 7.73 16.38 12.56
C THR A 86 8.74 15.98 13.63
N VAL A 87 9.35 14.80 13.53
CA VAL A 87 10.34 14.33 14.52
C VAL A 87 11.72 14.96 14.28
N ARG A 88 12.00 15.43 13.05
CA ARG A 88 13.28 16.05 12.68
C ARG A 88 13.39 17.54 13.00
N GLN A 89 12.35 18.16 13.56
CA GLN A 89 12.30 19.59 13.90
C GLN A 89 12.30 19.90 15.41
N LYS A 90 12.66 18.93 16.27
CA LYS A 90 12.83 19.17 17.72
C LYS A 90 14.23 18.82 18.19
#